data_AF-A0A0B1RZ81-F1
#
_entry.id   AF-A0A0B1RZ81-F1
#
_cell.length_a   1.000
_cell.length_b   1.000
_cell.length_c   1.000
_cell.angle_alpha   90.00
_cell.angle_beta   90.00
_cell.angle_gamma   90.00
#
_symmetry.space_group_name_H-M   'P 1'
#
loop_
_entity.id
_entity.type
_entity.pdbx_description
1 polymer ?
#
loop_
_entity_poly.entity_id
_entity_poly.type
_entity_poly.pdbx_seq_one_letter_code
_entity_poly.pdbx_strand_id
1 'polypeptide(L)'
;MIALTPLFLHLGSFGAFWICVYSTTLTFTRSLSSYIYLPAFYSLAAGLGEVTMGVVISVMSKRIHDFGLKPTMYCAFVLNTATLLTMAASVPQWATVGLTDEPAWIIQPNAILSVFMGFMVGLIDSCVNNVRNVICALALPDHRSQAFAISKFYQAGAGTILMFISPYLSVYHYCFLLFSTLTLATCCFIYEAGKTERMEEEE
;
A
#
# COMPACT_ATOMS: atom_id res chain seq x y z
N MET A 1 4.47 4.40 19.73
CA MET A 1 5.22 3.44 18.87
C MET A 1 4.58 2.06 18.77
N ILE A 2 4.30 1.34 19.86
CA ILE A 2 3.68 -0.01 19.78
C ILE A 2 2.30 0.05 19.08
N ALA A 3 1.52 1.09 19.34
CA ALA A 3 0.24 1.31 18.66
C ALA A 3 0.40 1.64 17.16
N LEU A 4 1.59 2.03 16.68
CA LEU A 4 1.87 2.23 15.25
C LEU A 4 2.33 0.94 14.56
N THR A 5 2.59 -0.14 15.30
CA THR A 5 3.00 -1.44 14.74
C THR A 5 2.05 -1.94 13.65
N PRO A 6 0.71 -1.88 13.77
CA PRO A 6 -0.19 -2.29 12.70
C PRO A 6 0.01 -1.53 11.38
N LEU A 7 0.36 -0.24 11.44
CA LEU A 7 0.70 0.56 10.26
C LEU A 7 1.95 0.01 9.58
N PHE A 8 3.00 -0.28 10.35
CA PHE A 8 4.27 -0.79 9.80
C PHE A 8 4.10 -2.19 9.21
N LEU A 9 3.30 -3.06 9.86
CA LEU A 9 2.96 -4.38 9.34
C LEU A 9 2.18 -4.27 8.03
N HIS A 10 1.16 -3.41 7.98
CA HIS A 10 0.41 -3.16 6.75
C HIS A 10 1.31 -2.66 5.62
N LEU A 11 2.23 -1.74 5.90
CA LEU A 11 3.21 -1.24 4.92
C LEU A 11 4.05 -2.37 4.31
N GLY A 12 4.49 -3.30 5.15
CA GLY A 12 5.31 -4.44 4.75
C GLY A 12 4.53 -5.44 3.89
N SER A 13 3.34 -5.82 4.36
CA SER A 13 2.48 -6.74 3.64
C SER A 13 2.00 -6.15 2.30
N PHE A 14 1.51 -4.91 2.29
CA PHE A 14 1.09 -4.23 1.06
C PHE A 14 2.27 -4.08 0.09
N GLY A 15 3.42 -3.63 0.57
CA GLY A 15 4.65 -3.48 -0.23
C GLY A 15 5.07 -4.78 -0.91
N ALA A 16 5.18 -5.87 -0.15
CA ALA A 16 5.53 -7.17 -0.72
C ALA A 16 4.46 -7.68 -1.70
N PHE A 17 3.19 -7.44 -1.39
CA PHE A 17 2.09 -7.82 -2.26
C PHE A 17 2.17 -7.15 -3.63
N TRP A 18 2.26 -5.83 -3.71
CA TRP A 18 2.15 -5.14 -4.99
C TRP A 18 3.41 -5.25 -5.86
N ILE A 19 4.60 -5.33 -5.24
CA ILE A 19 5.89 -5.47 -5.93
C ILE A 19 6.05 -6.89 -6.48
N CYS A 20 5.78 -7.90 -5.66
CA CYS A 20 6.06 -9.30 -6.02
C CYS A 20 4.82 -10.02 -6.49
N VAL A 21 3.77 -10.09 -5.65
CA VAL A 21 2.61 -10.97 -5.88
C VAL A 21 1.71 -10.44 -7.00
N TYR A 22 1.40 -9.15 -7.00
CA TYR A 22 0.56 -8.58 -8.06
C TYR A 22 1.29 -8.59 -9.41
N SER A 23 2.59 -8.30 -9.42
CA SER A 23 3.41 -8.32 -10.63
C SER A 23 3.41 -9.69 -11.33
N THR A 24 3.43 -10.80 -10.59
CA THR A 24 3.33 -12.14 -11.19
C THR A 24 1.98 -12.38 -11.87
N THR A 25 0.88 -11.82 -11.34
CA THR A 25 -0.45 -11.94 -11.97
C THR A 25 -0.49 -11.35 -13.38
N LEU A 26 0.30 -10.32 -13.65
CA LEU A 26 0.42 -9.69 -14.97
C LEU A 26 1.05 -10.62 -16.00
N THR A 27 1.86 -11.59 -15.55
CA THR A 27 2.55 -12.55 -16.41
C THR A 27 1.80 -13.88 -16.51
N PHE A 28 1.16 -14.31 -15.41
CA PHE A 28 0.46 -15.59 -15.33
C PHE A 28 -0.96 -15.58 -15.90
N THR A 29 -1.54 -14.40 -16.13
CA THR A 29 -2.86 -14.29 -16.78
C THR A 29 -2.70 -14.43 -18.29
N ARG A 30 -3.34 -15.45 -18.92
CA ARG A 30 -3.16 -15.72 -20.35
C ARG A 30 -3.60 -14.59 -21.28
N SER A 31 -4.60 -13.79 -20.91
CA SER A 31 -4.98 -12.61 -21.70
C SER A 31 -3.91 -11.51 -21.72
N LEU A 32 -3.01 -11.51 -20.73
CA LEU A 32 -1.92 -10.53 -20.59
C LEU A 32 -0.57 -11.10 -21.03
N SER A 33 -0.41 -12.42 -21.13
CA SER A 33 0.88 -13.06 -21.42
C SER A 33 1.49 -12.66 -22.77
N SER A 34 0.68 -12.17 -23.71
CA SER A 34 1.16 -11.58 -24.97
C SER A 34 1.95 -10.27 -24.78
N TYR A 35 1.78 -9.59 -23.64
CA TYR A 35 2.42 -8.31 -23.32
C TYR A 35 3.61 -8.52 -22.38
N ILE A 36 4.73 -9.01 -22.90
CA ILE A 36 5.95 -9.34 -22.13
C ILE A 36 6.49 -8.15 -21.32
N TYR A 37 6.32 -6.91 -21.83
CA TYR A 37 6.79 -5.68 -21.15
C TYR A 37 5.78 -5.07 -20.18
N LEU A 38 4.61 -5.69 -19.99
CA LEU A 38 3.55 -5.13 -19.14
C LEU A 38 3.99 -4.92 -17.67
N PRO A 39 4.74 -5.84 -17.03
CA PRO A 39 5.26 -5.59 -15.68
C PRO A 39 6.19 -4.37 -15.61
N ALA A 40 6.95 -4.08 -16.68
CA ALA A 40 7.81 -2.91 -16.74
C ALA A 40 6.99 -1.61 -16.83
N PHE A 41 5.95 -1.58 -17.67
CA PHE A 41 5.03 -0.43 -17.74
C PHE A 41 4.24 -0.23 -16.45
N TYR A 42 3.84 -1.32 -15.78
CA TYR A 42 3.23 -1.28 -14.46
C TYR A 42 4.16 -0.61 -13.42
N SER A 43 5.42 -1.03 -13.35
CA SER A 43 6.39 -0.46 -12.41
C SER A 43 6.73 1.00 -12.74
N LEU A 44 6.80 1.37 -14.02
CA LEU A 44 6.95 2.77 -14.44
C LEU A 44 5.74 3.61 -14.02
N ALA A 45 4.53 3.09 -14.20
CA ALA A 45 3.31 3.77 -13.77
C ALA A 45 3.25 3.94 -12.25
N ALA A 46 3.70 2.94 -11.48
CA ALA A 46 3.84 3.05 -10.03
C ALA A 46 4.80 4.17 -9.63
N GLY A 47 5.99 4.24 -10.24
CA GLY A 47 6.92 5.35 -10.01
C GLY A 47 6.33 6.72 -10.36
N LEU A 48 5.58 6.83 -11.47
CA LEU A 48 4.87 8.06 -11.81
C LEU A 48 3.79 8.41 -10.78
N GLY A 49 3.07 7.43 -10.26
CA GLY A 49 2.10 7.60 -9.17
C GLY A 49 2.77 8.12 -7.91
N GLU A 50 3.89 7.52 -7.50
CA GLU A 50 4.62 7.92 -6.30
C GLU A 50 5.07 9.39 -6.36
N VAL A 51 5.67 9.79 -7.48
CA VAL A 51 6.11 11.17 -7.71
C VAL A 51 4.93 12.13 -7.73
N THR A 52 3.86 11.77 -8.44
CA THR A 52 2.65 12.61 -8.54
C THR A 52 2.05 12.86 -7.16
N MET A 53 1.87 11.81 -6.36
CA MET A 53 1.30 11.95 -5.02
C MET A 53 2.25 12.67 -4.06
N GLY A 54 3.55 12.43 -4.17
CA GLY A 54 4.56 13.14 -3.39
C GLY A 54 4.52 14.65 -3.63
N VAL A 55 4.34 15.08 -4.89
CA VAL A 55 4.13 16.49 -5.24
C VAL A 55 2.82 17.01 -4.66
N VAL A 56 1.71 16.28 -4.80
CA VAL A 56 0.41 16.66 -4.24
C VAL A 56 0.50 16.86 -2.73
N ILE A 57 1.06 15.89 -1.99
CA ILE A 57 1.24 15.97 -0.54
C ILE A 57 2.13 17.16 -0.18
N SER A 58 3.25 17.37 -0.89
CA SER A 58 4.17 18.47 -0.63
C SER A 58 3.54 19.86 -0.82
N VAL A 59 2.69 20.02 -1.83
CA VAL A 59 1.98 21.27 -2.10
C VAL A 59 0.84 21.48 -1.10
N MET A 60 0.08 20.43 -0.78
CA MET A 60 -1.04 20.50 0.15
C MET A 60 -0.60 20.70 1.60
N SER A 61 0.52 20.10 2.01
CA SER A 61 1.12 20.31 3.34
C SER A 61 1.49 21.77 3.62
N LYS A 62 1.77 22.56 2.58
CA LYS A 62 2.00 24.02 2.72
C LYS A 62 0.71 24.84 2.85
N ARG A 63 -0.44 24.28 2.47
CA ARG A 63 -1.73 24.99 2.43
C ARG A 63 -2.67 24.58 3.57
N ILE A 64 -2.57 23.34 4.02
CA ILE A 64 -3.47 22.74 5.02
C ILE A 64 -2.60 22.24 6.18
N HIS A 65 -2.92 22.69 7.39
CA HIS A 65 -2.28 22.23 8.62
C HIS A 65 -2.43 20.70 8.74
N ASP A 66 -1.34 20.01 9.11
CA ASP A 66 -1.27 18.56 9.27
C ASP A 66 -1.75 17.71 8.09
N PHE A 67 -1.74 18.24 6.87
CA PHE A 67 -2.16 17.46 5.70
C PHE A 67 -1.39 16.15 5.57
N GLY A 68 -0.10 16.17 5.91
CA GLY A 68 0.79 15.00 5.89
C GLY A 68 0.46 13.91 6.92
N LEU A 69 -0.47 14.15 7.84
CA LEU A 69 -0.81 13.26 8.96
C LEU A 69 -2.17 12.57 8.73
N LYS A 70 -3.26 13.09 9.31
CA LYS A 70 -4.59 12.48 9.24
C LYS A 70 -5.21 12.53 7.83
N PRO A 71 -5.21 13.66 7.09
CA PRO A 71 -5.80 13.73 5.75
C PRO A 71 -5.12 12.80 4.75
N THR A 72 -3.78 12.71 4.79
CA THR A 72 -3.04 11.76 3.94
C THR A 72 -3.38 10.31 4.29
N MET A 73 -3.59 9.97 5.58
CA MET A 73 -4.00 8.63 5.97
C MET A 73 -5.40 8.26 5.46
N TYR A 74 -6.37 9.19 5.51
CA TYR A 74 -7.68 8.95 4.90
C TYR A 74 -7.60 8.78 3.39
N CYS A 75 -6.77 9.56 2.72
CA CYS A 75 -6.53 9.41 1.29
C CYS A 75 -5.94 8.03 0.95
N ALA A 76 -4.96 7.57 1.73
CA ALA A 76 -4.41 6.22 1.62
C ALA A 76 -5.50 5.16 1.80
N PHE A 77 -6.36 5.29 2.82
CA PHE A 77 -7.43 4.33 3.09
C PHE A 77 -8.40 4.20 1.90
N VAL A 78 -8.85 5.33 1.36
CA VAL A 78 -9.79 5.36 0.23
C VAL A 78 -9.15 4.78 -1.04
N LEU A 79 -7.94 5.21 -1.38
CA LEU A 79 -7.24 4.73 -2.57
C LEU A 79 -6.94 3.23 -2.48
N ASN A 80 -6.48 2.76 -1.32
CA ASN A 80 -6.13 1.36 -1.09
C ASN A 80 -7.38 0.47 -1.13
N THR A 81 -8.48 0.89 -0.50
CA THR A 81 -9.77 0.19 -0.60
C THR A 81 -10.27 0.11 -2.05
N ALA A 82 -10.25 1.21 -2.79
CA ALA A 82 -10.66 1.23 -4.20
C ALA A 82 -9.79 0.29 -5.06
N THR A 83 -8.48 0.26 -4.80
CA THR A 83 -7.54 -0.61 -5.51
C THR A 83 -7.78 -2.08 -5.18
N LEU A 84 -8.00 -2.43 -3.91
CA LEU A 84 -8.33 -3.80 -3.50
C LEU A 84 -9.66 -4.28 -4.12
N LEU A 85 -10.68 -3.41 -4.20
CA LEU A 85 -11.94 -3.74 -4.87
C LEU A 85 -11.75 -3.95 -6.37
N THR A 86 -11.00 -3.06 -7.02
CA THR A 86 -10.69 -3.18 -8.45
C THR A 86 -9.93 -4.47 -8.74
N MET A 87 -9.00 -4.84 -7.86
CA MET A 87 -8.25 -6.09 -7.94
C MET A 87 -9.15 -7.32 -7.78
N ALA A 88 -10.02 -7.34 -6.76
CA ALA A 88 -10.97 -8.42 -6.54
C ALA A 88 -11.93 -8.61 -7.73
N ALA A 89 -12.25 -7.53 -8.44
CA ALA A 89 -13.11 -7.55 -9.62
C ALA A 89 -12.41 -7.99 -10.92
N SER A 90 -11.10 -7.74 -11.03
CA SER A 90 -10.35 -7.85 -12.30
C SER A 90 -9.30 -8.95 -12.37
N VAL A 91 -8.85 -9.50 -11.24
CA VAL A 91 -7.78 -10.52 -11.23
C VAL A 91 -8.37 -11.91 -10.99
N PRO A 92 -8.04 -12.92 -11.82
CA PRO A 92 -8.46 -14.31 -11.60
C PRO A 92 -7.94 -14.87 -10.27
N GLN A 93 -8.72 -15.75 -9.63
CA GLN A 93 -8.49 -16.20 -8.26
C GLN A 93 -7.08 -16.76 -8.01
N TRP A 94 -6.56 -17.55 -8.95
CA TRP A 94 -5.27 -18.26 -8.83
C TRP A 94 -4.14 -17.68 -9.69
N ALA A 95 -4.35 -16.49 -10.26
CA ALA A 95 -3.34 -15.81 -11.08
C ALA A 95 -2.05 -15.45 -10.31
N THR A 96 -2.08 -15.50 -8.97
CA THR A 96 -0.91 -15.23 -8.11
C THR A 96 0.08 -16.38 -8.03
N VAL A 97 -0.36 -17.62 -8.26
CA VAL A 97 0.43 -18.84 -8.02
C VAL A 97 0.81 -19.54 -9.32
N GLY A 98 -0.06 -19.51 -10.34
CA GLY A 98 0.19 -20.22 -11.59
C GLY A 98 -0.54 -19.63 -12.79
N LEU A 99 -0.15 -20.11 -13.98
CA LEU A 99 -0.78 -19.76 -15.25
C LEU A 99 -2.27 -20.11 -15.20
N THR A 100 -3.13 -19.14 -15.49
CA THR A 100 -4.57 -19.34 -15.47
C THR A 100 -5.25 -18.74 -16.70
N ASP A 101 -6.23 -19.50 -17.19
CA ASP A 101 -7.13 -19.14 -18.29
C ASP A 101 -8.52 -18.80 -17.76
N GLU A 102 -8.70 -18.80 -16.45
CA GLU A 102 -9.99 -18.53 -15.83
C GLU A 102 -10.41 -17.08 -16.08
N PRO A 103 -11.69 -16.85 -16.43
CA PRO A 103 -12.21 -15.50 -16.57
C PRO A 103 -12.18 -14.80 -15.20
N ALA A 104 -11.82 -13.52 -15.19
CA ALA A 104 -11.98 -12.68 -14.02
C ALA A 104 -13.46 -12.53 -13.65
N TRP A 105 -13.73 -12.18 -12.39
CA TRP A 105 -15.08 -12.20 -11.84
C TRP A 105 -16.02 -11.20 -12.52
N ILE A 106 -15.57 -9.95 -12.73
CA ILE A 106 -16.42 -8.87 -13.26
C ILE A 106 -15.79 -8.18 -14.48
N ILE A 107 -14.50 -7.83 -14.39
CA ILE A 107 -13.81 -7.07 -15.44
C ILE A 107 -12.71 -7.93 -16.04
N GLN A 108 -12.71 -8.13 -17.35
CA GLN A 108 -11.62 -8.86 -17.99
C GLN A 108 -10.28 -8.14 -17.80
N PRO A 109 -9.21 -8.88 -17.46
CA PRO A 109 -7.88 -8.31 -17.34
C PRO A 109 -7.45 -7.65 -18.66
N ASN A 110 -7.08 -6.36 -18.62
CA ASN A 110 -6.62 -5.58 -19.76
C ASN A 110 -5.33 -4.83 -19.39
N ALA A 111 -4.39 -4.73 -20.34
CA ALA A 111 -3.13 -4.02 -20.18
C ALA A 111 -3.30 -2.58 -19.68
N ILE A 112 -4.31 -1.84 -20.18
CA ILE A 112 -4.59 -0.46 -19.73
C ILE A 112 -4.96 -0.45 -18.24
N LEU A 113 -5.79 -1.40 -17.81
CA LEU A 113 -6.20 -1.51 -16.41
C LEU A 113 -5.01 -1.86 -15.52
N SER A 114 -4.12 -2.74 -15.96
CA SER A 114 -2.89 -3.08 -15.23
C SER A 114 -1.97 -1.87 -15.04
N VAL A 115 -1.76 -1.06 -16.08
CA VAL A 115 -0.95 0.17 -15.98
C VAL A 115 -1.63 1.18 -15.04
N PHE A 116 -2.95 1.32 -15.13
CA PHE A 116 -3.71 2.18 -14.20
C PHE A 116 -3.61 1.70 -12.75
N MET A 117 -3.67 0.39 -12.50
CA MET A 117 -3.46 -0.21 -11.19
C MET A 117 -2.06 0.09 -10.65
N GLY A 118 -1.03 0.03 -11.50
CA GLY A 118 0.33 0.45 -11.13
C GLY A 118 0.36 1.90 -10.66
N PHE A 119 -0.26 2.82 -11.41
CA PHE A 119 -0.36 4.21 -11.02
C PHE A 119 -1.09 4.39 -9.67
N MET A 120 -2.23 3.71 -9.46
CA MET A 120 -2.97 3.76 -8.18
C MET A 120 -2.14 3.25 -7.00
N VAL A 121 -1.44 2.12 -7.17
CA VAL A 121 -0.53 1.56 -6.16
C VAL A 121 0.58 2.54 -5.82
N GLY A 122 1.16 3.23 -6.81
CA GLY A 122 2.16 4.27 -6.58
C GLY A 122 1.64 5.45 -5.76
N LEU A 123 0.41 5.91 -6.04
CA LEU A 123 -0.23 6.95 -5.21
C LEU A 123 -0.36 6.49 -3.75
N ILE A 124 -0.82 5.25 -3.56
CA ILE A 124 -1.00 4.65 -2.23
C ILE A 124 0.34 4.57 -1.51
N ASP A 125 1.35 3.98 -2.13
CA ASP A 125 2.67 3.77 -1.52
C ASP A 125 3.24 5.10 -1.02
N SER A 126 3.17 6.14 -1.85
CA SER A 126 3.60 7.48 -1.48
C SER A 126 2.82 8.05 -0.28
N CYS A 127 1.49 7.86 -0.22
CA CYS A 127 0.69 8.27 0.94
C CYS A 127 1.14 7.58 2.22
N VAL A 128 1.19 6.25 2.23
CA VAL A 128 1.42 5.51 3.48
C VAL A 128 2.88 5.66 3.94
N ASN A 129 3.84 5.77 3.00
CA ASN A 129 5.22 6.10 3.33
C ASN A 129 5.36 7.52 3.89
N ASN A 130 4.64 8.50 3.34
CA ASN A 130 4.63 9.87 3.89
C ASN A 130 4.07 9.88 5.32
N VAL A 131 2.93 9.24 5.54
CA VAL A 131 2.29 9.13 6.86
C VAL A 131 3.23 8.50 7.89
N ARG A 132 3.89 7.38 7.53
CA ARG A 132 4.93 6.75 8.36
C ARG A 132 6.04 7.75 8.69
N ASN A 133 6.53 8.48 7.70
CA ASN A 133 7.66 9.38 7.89
C ASN A 133 7.34 10.51 8.88
N VAL A 134 6.16 11.11 8.73
CA VAL A 134 5.69 12.19 9.60
C VAL A 134 5.47 11.67 11.02
N ILE A 135 4.72 10.57 11.20
CA ILE A 135 4.42 10.08 12.56
C ILE A 135 5.66 9.54 13.29
N CYS A 136 6.62 8.92 12.58
CA CYS A 136 7.87 8.51 13.21
C CYS A 136 8.72 9.70 13.66
N ALA A 137 8.63 10.84 12.97
CA ALA A 137 9.32 12.06 13.37
C ALA A 137 8.64 12.72 14.59
N LEU A 138 7.31 12.66 14.68
CA LEU A 138 6.54 13.25 15.78
C LEU A 138 6.49 12.36 17.04
N ALA A 139 6.43 11.04 16.88
CA ALA A 139 6.26 10.11 18.01
C ALA A 139 7.51 9.99 18.90
N LEU A 140 8.71 10.19 18.36
CA LEU A 140 9.96 10.31 19.12
C LEU A 140 10.84 11.41 18.50
N PRO A 141 10.60 12.69 18.85
CA PRO A 141 11.32 13.83 18.28
C PRO A 141 12.84 13.79 18.50
N ASP A 142 13.29 13.26 19.64
CA ASP A 142 14.71 13.15 19.99
C ASP A 142 15.39 11.89 19.41
N HIS A 143 14.59 10.89 19.01
CA HIS A 143 15.09 9.58 18.57
C HIS A 143 14.48 9.16 17.23
N ARG A 144 14.31 10.12 16.31
CA ARG A 144 13.67 9.91 15.00
C ARG A 144 14.30 8.77 14.21
N SER A 145 15.63 8.68 14.19
CA SER A 145 16.35 7.61 13.48
C SER A 145 16.02 6.22 14.04
N GLN A 146 15.88 6.09 15.36
CA GLN A 146 15.51 4.83 16.01
C GLN A 146 14.05 4.48 15.73
N ALA A 147 13.14 5.45 15.79
CA ALA A 147 11.74 5.25 15.45
C ALA A 147 11.57 4.78 13.99
N PHE A 148 12.32 5.37 13.07
CA PHE A 148 12.38 4.94 11.67
C PHE A 148 12.96 3.53 11.53
N ALA A 149 14.04 3.19 12.23
CA ALA A 149 14.63 1.86 12.19
C ALA A 149 13.63 0.79 12.66
N ILE A 150 12.90 1.05 13.75
CA ILE A 150 11.83 0.16 14.26
C ILE A 150 10.73 -0.01 13.20
N SER A 151 10.29 1.08 12.55
CA SER A 151 9.28 0.99 11.50
C SER A 151 9.71 0.09 10.34
N LYS A 152 10.98 0.19 9.91
CA LYS A 152 11.55 -0.62 8.83
C LYS A 152 11.72 -2.08 9.24
N PHE A 153 12.07 -2.36 10.49
CA PHE A 153 12.15 -3.72 11.01
C PHE A 153 10.79 -4.43 10.92
N TYR A 154 9.72 -3.81 11.41
CA TYR A 154 8.36 -4.38 11.30
C TYR A 154 7.88 -4.48 9.84
N GLN A 155 8.18 -3.48 9.01
CA GLN A 155 7.88 -3.50 7.58
C GLN A 155 8.54 -4.72 6.89
N ALA A 156 9.84 -4.92 7.09
CA ALA A 156 10.58 -6.02 6.49
C ALA A 156 10.09 -7.39 7.00
N GLY A 157 9.81 -7.50 8.30
CA GLY A 157 9.27 -8.71 8.91
C GLY A 157 7.91 -9.09 8.30
N ALA A 158 6.98 -8.15 8.21
CA ALA A 158 5.66 -8.40 7.64
C ALA A 158 5.70 -8.78 6.15
N GLY A 159 6.56 -8.11 5.36
CA GLY A 159 6.76 -8.47 3.96
C GLY A 159 7.35 -9.88 3.81
N THR A 160 8.32 -10.24 4.65
CA THR A 160 8.95 -11.57 4.65
C THR A 160 7.93 -12.67 4.97
N ILE A 161 7.13 -12.49 6.03
CA ILE A 161 6.07 -13.44 6.41
C ILE A 161 5.08 -13.61 5.25
N LEU A 162 4.65 -12.51 4.63
CA LEU A 162 3.71 -12.59 3.51
C LEU A 162 4.29 -13.38 2.33
N MET A 163 5.57 -13.20 2.02
CA MET A 163 6.23 -13.95 0.93
C MET A 163 6.30 -15.46 1.21
N PHE A 164 6.54 -15.88 2.46
CA PHE A 164 6.56 -17.31 2.81
C PHE A 164 5.18 -17.98 2.68
N ILE A 165 4.11 -17.26 3.02
CA ILE A 165 2.74 -17.80 2.96
C ILE A 165 2.16 -17.62 1.54
N SER A 166 2.75 -16.75 0.71
CA SER A 166 2.28 -16.38 -0.61
C SER A 166 1.81 -17.51 -1.54
N PRO A 167 2.55 -18.64 -1.70
CA PRO A 167 2.13 -19.71 -2.61
C PRO A 167 0.84 -20.41 -2.18
N TYR A 168 0.40 -20.23 -0.94
CA TYR A 168 -0.83 -20.83 -0.40
C TYR A 168 -2.03 -19.87 -0.42
N LEU A 169 -1.85 -18.60 -0.83
CA LEU A 169 -2.90 -17.59 -0.82
C LEU A 169 -3.43 -17.30 -2.23
N SER A 170 -4.77 -17.29 -2.34
CA SER A 170 -5.46 -16.75 -3.51
C SER A 170 -5.65 -15.23 -3.42
N VAL A 171 -6.00 -14.59 -4.52
CA VAL A 171 -6.25 -13.13 -4.59
C VAL A 171 -7.25 -12.66 -3.53
N TYR A 172 -8.33 -13.40 -3.29
CA TYR A 172 -9.34 -13.03 -2.30
C TYR A 172 -8.82 -13.06 -0.86
N HIS A 173 -7.92 -14.01 -0.55
CA HIS A 173 -7.26 -14.04 0.76
C HIS A 173 -6.38 -12.81 0.96
N TYR A 174 -5.67 -12.37 -0.09
CA TYR A 174 -4.91 -11.13 -0.06
C TYR A 174 -5.78 -9.90 0.12
N CYS A 175 -6.89 -9.78 -0.63
CA CYS A 175 -7.83 -8.67 -0.48
C CYS A 175 -8.34 -8.56 0.95
N PHE A 176 -8.76 -9.69 1.55
CA PHE A 176 -9.27 -9.73 2.91
C PHE A 176 -8.19 -9.36 3.94
N LEU A 177 -6.99 -9.93 3.82
CA LEU A 177 -5.87 -9.68 4.73
C LEU A 177 -5.42 -8.21 4.66
N LEU A 178 -5.22 -7.68 3.45
CA LEU A 178 -4.79 -6.30 3.25
C LEU A 178 -5.84 -5.29 3.68
N PHE A 179 -7.13 -5.56 3.44
CA PHE A 179 -8.21 -4.70 3.92
C PHE A 179 -8.32 -4.70 5.45
N SER A 180 -8.19 -5.87 6.08
CA SER A 180 -8.23 -6.01 7.54
C SER A 180 -7.05 -5.29 8.20
N THR A 181 -5.84 -5.48 7.68
CA THR A 181 -4.63 -4.79 8.17
C THR A 181 -4.68 -3.29 7.93
N LEU A 182 -5.22 -2.84 6.78
CA LEU A 182 -5.43 -1.42 6.47
C LEU A 182 -6.39 -0.76 7.47
N THR A 183 -7.51 -1.42 7.76
CA THR A 183 -8.51 -0.90 8.69
C THR A 183 -7.93 -0.78 10.10
N LEU A 184 -7.24 -1.82 10.57
CA LEU A 184 -6.56 -1.81 11.86
C LEU A 184 -5.47 -0.71 11.92
N ALA A 185 -4.63 -0.61 10.88
CA ALA A 185 -3.61 0.42 10.76
C ALA A 185 -4.20 1.83 10.82
N THR A 186 -5.32 2.07 10.13
CA THR A 186 -6.00 3.36 10.10
C THR A 186 -6.56 3.74 11.46
N CYS A 187 -7.26 2.83 12.13
CA CYS A 187 -7.80 3.06 13.46
C CYS A 187 -6.69 3.37 14.48
N CYS A 188 -5.64 2.56 14.51
CA CYS A 188 -4.52 2.76 15.43
C CYS A 188 -3.73 4.05 15.12
N PHE A 189 -3.57 4.38 13.83
CA PHE A 189 -2.91 5.62 13.42
C PHE A 189 -3.68 6.86 13.86
N ILE A 190 -4.99 6.90 13.63
CA ILE A 190 -5.82 8.05 14.00
C ILE A 190 -5.79 8.27 15.52
N TYR A 191 -5.82 7.18 16.31
CA TYR A 191 -5.70 7.24 17.75
C TYR A 191 -4.36 7.84 18.20
N GLU A 192 -3.24 7.35 17.66
CA GLU A 192 -1.91 7.86 18.02
C GLU A 192 -1.70 9.30 17.53
N ALA A 193 -2.14 9.63 16.31
CA ALA A 193 -2.05 10.98 15.76
C ALA A 193 -2.82 12.00 16.62
N GLY A 194 -4.03 11.65 17.09
CA GLY A 194 -4.79 12.50 18.01
C GLY A 194 -4.16 12.64 19.39
N LYS A 195 -3.41 11.64 19.86
CA LYS A 195 -2.65 11.74 21.11
C LYS A 195 -1.45 12.68 20.96
N THR A 196 -0.74 12.60 19.83
CA THR A 196 0.43 13.45 19.54
C THR A 196 0.06 14.93 19.46
N GLU A 197 -1.02 15.29 18.76
CA GLU A 197 -1.50 16.68 18.69
C GLU A 197 -1.82 17.26 20.08
N ARG A 198 -2.44 16.48 20.98
CA ARG A 198 -2.75 16.94 22.35
C ARG A 198 -1.51 17.23 23.19
N MET A 199 -0.44 16.48 22.97
CA MET A 199 0.81 16.70 23.70
C MET A 199 1.52 17.97 23.21
N GLU A 200 1.38 18.32 21.93
CA GLU A 200 1.89 19.58 21.38
C GLU A 200 1.07 20.81 21.83
N GLU A 201 -0.22 20.65 22.12
CA GLU A 201 -1.08 21.72 22.68
C GLU A 201 -0.81 22.00 24.17
N GLU A 202 -0.20 21.05 24.89
CA GLU A 202 0.10 21.15 26.33
C GLU A 202 1.51 21.71 26.63
N GLU A 203 2.39 21.85 25.62
CA GLU A 203 3.74 22.48 25.69
C GLU A 203 3.72 23.98 25.37
#